data_AF-A0A8W8MXR3-F1
#
_entry.id   AF-A0A8W8MXR3-F1
#
_cell.length_a   1.000
_cell.length_b   1.000
_cell.length_c   1.000
_cell.angle_alpha   90.00
_cell.angle_beta   90.00
_cell.angle_gamma   90.00
#
_symmetry.space_group_name_H-M   'P 1'
#
loop_
_entity.id
_entity.type
_entity.pdbx_description
1 polymer ?
#
loop_
_entity_poly.entity_id
_entity_poly.type
_entity_poly.pdbx_seq_one_letter_code
_entity_poly.pdbx_strand_id
1 'polypeptide(L)'
;DPDITEKMFQWIHNQEPGVKLFLNDYQVITSSAETTALKVQAARFKKDGVPVYGLGLQGHFSSHNIDMDVLKYRLDKVAESGLKLWITEFTLSDTDNNRKAANLEKVMTLLFSHPAVEGILLWGFWDQKIWHKDNALFTGTNITANAAGQKYLDLFHKTWKTYFTHNIQPGNTIQTHAFKGDYLLNIKKNGHLIHQEHFSLDSTAKDIIINLTNDHQDVSHISFG
;
A
#
# COMPACT_ATOMS: atom_id res chain seq x y z
N ASP A 1 -11.15 -2.38 -34.75
CA ASP A 1 -12.00 -3.31 -34.00
C ASP A 1 -12.34 -2.65 -32.66
N PRO A 2 -13.59 -2.19 -32.44
CA PRO A 2 -13.96 -1.45 -31.23
C PRO A 2 -13.87 -2.29 -29.95
N ASP A 3 -13.81 -3.62 -30.07
CA ASP A 3 -13.77 -4.55 -28.94
C ASP A 3 -12.37 -5.15 -28.71
N ILE A 4 -11.33 -4.56 -29.32
CA ILE A 4 -9.98 -5.10 -29.27
C ILE A 4 -9.47 -5.25 -27.83
N THR A 5 -9.78 -4.32 -26.93
CA THR A 5 -9.35 -4.38 -25.53
C THR A 5 -9.97 -5.58 -24.80
N GLU A 6 -11.26 -5.85 -25.00
CA GLU A 6 -11.92 -7.02 -24.40
C GLU A 6 -11.37 -8.33 -24.97
N LYS A 7 -11.14 -8.36 -26.28
CA LYS A 7 -10.53 -9.51 -26.97
C LYS A 7 -9.12 -9.79 -26.44
N MET A 8 -8.31 -8.77 -26.20
CA MET A 8 -6.98 -8.93 -25.61
C MET A 8 -7.05 -9.58 -24.22
N PHE A 9 -8.00 -9.18 -23.37
CA PHE A 9 -8.21 -9.82 -22.06
C PHE A 9 -8.60 -11.29 -22.21
N GLN A 10 -9.54 -11.60 -23.10
CA GLN A 10 -9.96 -12.96 -23.37
C GLN A 10 -8.81 -13.82 -23.93
N TRP A 11 -8.02 -13.28 -24.85
CA TRP A 11 -6.86 -13.99 -25.40
C TRP A 11 -5.84 -14.34 -24.33
N ILE A 12 -5.46 -13.39 -23.48
CA ILE A 12 -4.49 -13.65 -22.41
C ILE A 12 -5.08 -14.62 -21.39
N HIS A 13 -6.34 -14.44 -20.97
CA HIS A 13 -6.96 -15.33 -20.00
C HIS A 13 -7.10 -16.77 -20.52
N ASN A 14 -7.36 -16.96 -21.83
CA ASN A 14 -7.42 -18.28 -22.43
C ASN A 14 -6.06 -18.99 -22.47
N GLN A 15 -4.96 -18.23 -22.57
CA GLN A 15 -3.60 -18.78 -22.55
C GLN A 15 -3.09 -18.98 -21.13
N GLU A 16 -3.37 -18.03 -20.24
CA GLU A 16 -2.85 -17.97 -18.88
C GLU A 16 -3.97 -17.60 -17.88
N PRO A 17 -4.89 -18.52 -17.54
CA PRO A 17 -6.07 -18.19 -16.73
C PRO A 17 -5.77 -17.66 -15.33
N GLY A 18 -4.57 -17.92 -14.80
CA GLY A 18 -4.15 -17.53 -13.46
C GLY A 18 -3.60 -16.10 -13.34
N VAL A 19 -3.34 -15.40 -14.45
CA VAL A 19 -2.77 -14.05 -14.38
C VAL A 19 -3.83 -13.00 -14.03
N LYS A 20 -3.44 -12.02 -13.22
CA LYS A 20 -4.29 -10.89 -12.85
C LYS A 20 -4.24 -9.84 -13.96
N LEU A 21 -5.36 -9.59 -14.63
CA LEU A 21 -5.47 -8.62 -15.71
C LEU A 21 -5.99 -7.27 -15.22
N PHE A 22 -5.39 -6.19 -15.73
CA PHE A 22 -5.67 -4.82 -15.28
C PHE A 22 -6.04 -3.92 -16.46
N LEU A 23 -7.04 -3.06 -16.26
CA LEU A 23 -7.17 -1.82 -17.04
C LEU A 23 -6.29 -0.76 -16.37
N ASN A 24 -5.32 -0.19 -17.06
CA ASN A 24 -4.39 0.79 -16.50
C ASN A 24 -4.50 2.12 -17.24
N ASP A 25 -4.73 3.22 -16.52
CA ASP A 25 -4.86 4.53 -17.16
C ASP A 25 -4.35 5.70 -16.30
N TYR A 26 -4.10 6.82 -16.97
CA TYR A 26 -3.59 8.07 -16.40
C TYR A 26 -4.72 8.98 -15.93
N GLN A 27 -4.41 9.91 -15.04
CA GLN A 27 -5.33 10.93 -14.51
C GLN A 27 -6.64 10.44 -13.88
N VAL A 28 -6.82 9.13 -13.68
CA VAL A 28 -8.08 8.54 -13.19
C VAL A 28 -8.56 9.17 -11.87
N ILE A 29 -7.64 9.57 -11.00
CA ILE A 29 -7.95 10.21 -9.71
C ILE A 29 -7.55 11.69 -9.66
N THR A 30 -7.16 12.29 -10.78
CA THR A 30 -6.86 13.72 -10.91
C THR A 30 -7.75 14.46 -11.92
N SER A 31 -8.49 13.73 -12.77
CA SER A 31 -9.47 14.22 -13.74
C SER A 31 -10.81 13.50 -13.57
N SER A 32 -11.91 14.26 -13.46
CA SER A 32 -13.26 13.67 -13.34
C SER A 32 -13.70 12.92 -14.60
N ALA A 33 -13.23 13.33 -15.77
CA ALA A 33 -13.51 12.66 -17.03
C ALA A 33 -12.92 11.24 -17.01
N GLU A 34 -11.64 11.10 -16.62
CA GLU A 34 -10.96 9.79 -16.54
C GLU A 34 -11.48 8.92 -15.41
N THR A 35 -11.84 9.52 -14.25
CA THR A 35 -12.56 8.80 -13.19
C THR A 35 -13.82 8.12 -13.75
N THR A 36 -14.58 8.85 -14.56
CA THR A 36 -15.84 8.38 -15.13
C THR A 36 -15.60 7.35 -16.22
N ALA A 37 -14.68 7.63 -17.14
CA ALA A 37 -14.36 6.77 -18.29
C ALA A 37 -13.90 5.38 -17.84
N LEU A 38 -12.92 5.31 -16.92
CA LEU A 38 -12.41 4.02 -16.46
C LEU A 38 -13.48 3.23 -15.69
N LYS A 39 -14.30 3.90 -14.87
CA LYS A 39 -15.40 3.25 -14.16
C LYS A 39 -16.45 2.67 -15.11
N VAL A 40 -16.83 3.41 -16.15
CA VAL A 40 -17.78 2.95 -17.17
C VAL A 40 -17.20 1.75 -17.93
N GLN A 41 -15.93 1.81 -18.31
CA GLN A 41 -15.26 0.70 -18.99
C GLN A 41 -15.18 -0.55 -18.08
N ALA A 42 -14.83 -0.39 -16.80
CA ALA A 42 -14.82 -1.47 -15.83
C ALA A 42 -16.21 -2.11 -15.66
N ALA A 43 -17.27 -1.31 -15.60
CA ALA A 43 -18.64 -1.79 -15.51
C ALA A 43 -19.05 -2.58 -16.76
N ARG A 44 -18.65 -2.12 -17.97
CA ARG A 44 -18.86 -2.83 -19.23
C ARG A 44 -18.13 -4.19 -19.22
N PHE A 45 -16.85 -4.21 -18.86
CA PHE A 45 -16.05 -5.45 -18.81
C PHE A 45 -16.68 -6.49 -17.88
N LYS A 46 -17.14 -6.06 -16.69
CA LYS A 46 -17.84 -6.94 -15.76
C LYS A 46 -19.16 -7.46 -16.33
N LYS A 47 -19.94 -6.60 -16.99
CA LYS A 47 -21.22 -6.97 -17.61
C LYS A 47 -21.01 -8.00 -18.72
N ASP A 48 -19.95 -7.84 -19.51
CA ASP A 48 -19.67 -8.66 -20.68
C ASP A 48 -18.87 -9.94 -20.33
N GLY A 49 -18.62 -10.19 -19.04
CA GLY A 49 -17.93 -11.39 -18.56
C GLY A 49 -16.42 -11.40 -18.86
N VAL A 50 -15.82 -10.24 -19.10
CA VAL A 50 -14.39 -10.09 -19.38
C VAL A 50 -13.57 -10.36 -18.10
N PRO A 51 -12.51 -11.17 -18.14
CA PRO A 51 -11.73 -11.55 -16.95
C PRO A 51 -10.82 -10.42 -16.47
N VAL A 52 -11.38 -9.39 -15.83
CA VAL A 52 -10.65 -8.27 -15.23
C VAL A 52 -10.48 -8.47 -13.72
N TYR A 53 -9.23 -8.39 -13.24
CA TYR A 53 -8.92 -8.48 -11.81
C TYR A 53 -9.00 -7.10 -11.12
N GLY A 54 -8.41 -6.08 -11.74
CA GLY A 54 -8.18 -4.81 -11.09
C GLY A 54 -8.10 -3.61 -12.03
N LEU A 55 -8.03 -2.43 -11.42
CA LEU A 55 -7.81 -1.15 -12.09
C LEU A 55 -6.47 -0.58 -11.65
N GLY A 56 -5.60 -0.34 -12.62
CA GLY A 56 -4.36 0.40 -12.47
C GLY A 56 -4.61 1.90 -12.62
N LEU A 57 -4.24 2.67 -11.61
CA LEU A 57 -4.29 4.12 -11.61
C LEU A 57 -2.84 4.59 -11.60
N GLN A 58 -2.35 5.18 -12.70
CA GLN A 58 -0.93 5.53 -12.79
C GLN A 58 -0.46 6.34 -11.57
N GLY A 59 -1.23 7.34 -11.15
CA GLY A 59 -0.90 8.10 -9.93
C GLY A 59 0.25 9.09 -10.14
N HIS A 60 0.30 9.73 -11.31
CA HIS A 60 1.15 10.89 -11.55
C HIS A 60 0.51 12.16 -10.98
N PHE A 61 1.13 12.71 -9.95
CA PHE A 61 0.67 13.91 -9.25
C PHE A 61 1.66 15.08 -9.39
N SER A 62 1.13 16.30 -9.27
CA SER A 62 1.92 17.50 -9.01
C SER A 62 1.61 18.00 -7.61
N SER A 63 2.65 18.33 -6.85
CA SER A 63 2.56 18.77 -5.46
C SER A 63 1.90 20.15 -5.28
N HIS A 64 1.82 20.97 -6.33
CA HIS A 64 1.39 22.36 -6.20
C HIS A 64 -0.12 22.52 -5.93
N ASN A 65 -0.97 21.56 -6.31
CA ASN A 65 -2.43 21.72 -6.28
C ASN A 65 -3.15 20.40 -5.94
N ILE A 66 -2.79 19.78 -4.81
CA ILE A 66 -3.46 18.56 -4.36
C ILE A 66 -4.57 18.90 -3.38
N ASP A 67 -5.80 18.80 -3.85
CA ASP A 67 -6.98 18.76 -3.00
C ASP A 67 -7.21 17.30 -2.54
N MET A 68 -6.99 17.06 -1.25
CA MET A 68 -7.08 15.72 -0.67
C MET A 68 -8.52 15.19 -0.62
N ASP A 69 -9.52 16.07 -0.49
CA ASP A 69 -10.93 15.66 -0.45
C ASP A 69 -11.40 15.26 -1.84
N VAL A 70 -11.01 16.02 -2.87
CA VAL A 70 -11.29 15.67 -4.26
C VAL A 70 -10.56 14.39 -4.67
N LEU A 71 -9.30 14.22 -4.25
CA LEU A 71 -8.53 13.01 -4.52
C LEU A 71 -9.19 11.78 -3.88
N LYS A 72 -9.58 11.89 -2.60
CA LYS A 72 -10.30 10.84 -1.88
C LYS A 72 -11.63 10.53 -2.56
N TYR A 73 -12.42 11.55 -2.89
CA TYR A 73 -13.71 11.38 -3.57
C TYR A 73 -13.57 10.60 -4.88
N ARG A 74 -12.57 10.93 -5.71
CA ARG A 74 -12.33 10.20 -6.97
C ARG A 74 -11.87 8.77 -6.72
N LEU A 75 -10.99 8.54 -5.76
CA LEU A 75 -10.56 7.20 -5.37
C LEU A 75 -11.76 6.34 -4.91
N ASP A 76 -12.62 6.88 -4.05
CA ASP A 76 -13.86 6.23 -3.60
C ASP A 76 -14.76 5.90 -4.82
N LYS A 77 -14.91 6.83 -5.77
CA LYS A 77 -15.74 6.65 -6.98
C LYS A 77 -15.25 5.53 -7.89
N VAL A 78 -13.93 5.36 -8.03
CA VAL A 78 -13.35 4.24 -8.81
C VAL A 78 -13.52 2.93 -8.04
N ALA A 79 -13.38 2.96 -6.71
CA ALA A 79 -13.57 1.79 -5.85
C ALA A 79 -15.01 1.22 -5.91
N GLU A 80 -16.01 2.03 -6.23
CA GLU A 80 -17.40 1.58 -6.49
C GLU A 80 -17.49 0.55 -7.64
N SER A 81 -16.45 0.38 -8.48
CA SER A 81 -16.38 -0.72 -9.46
C SER A 81 -16.35 -2.11 -8.81
N GLY A 82 -15.95 -2.21 -7.53
CA GLY A 82 -15.75 -3.46 -6.82
C GLY A 82 -14.51 -4.24 -7.24
N LEU A 83 -13.67 -3.67 -8.12
CA LEU A 83 -12.38 -4.22 -8.52
C LEU A 83 -11.27 -3.71 -7.59
N LYS A 84 -10.16 -4.44 -7.53
CA LYS A 84 -8.99 -4.04 -6.74
C LYS A 84 -8.24 -2.90 -7.43
N LEU A 85 -7.78 -1.93 -6.66
CA LEU A 85 -7.08 -0.76 -7.17
C LEU A 85 -5.58 -0.90 -6.93
N TRP A 86 -4.79 -0.59 -7.95
CA TRP A 86 -3.34 -0.53 -7.86
C TRP A 86 -2.88 0.84 -8.31
N ILE A 87 -2.02 1.49 -7.52
CA ILE A 87 -1.32 2.67 -7.99
C ILE A 87 -0.07 2.17 -8.70
N THR A 88 -0.02 2.27 -10.01
CA THR A 88 0.91 1.51 -10.85
C THR A 88 2.19 2.30 -11.19
N GLU A 89 2.14 3.62 -11.12
CA GLU A 89 3.20 4.51 -11.62
C GLU A 89 3.35 5.75 -10.71
N PHE A 90 3.27 5.58 -9.39
CA PHE A 90 3.24 6.68 -8.43
C PHE A 90 4.44 7.61 -8.61
N THR A 91 4.15 8.89 -8.86
CA THR A 91 5.13 9.98 -8.82
C THR A 91 4.48 11.23 -8.27
N LEU A 92 5.28 12.05 -7.60
CA LEU A 92 4.88 13.38 -7.17
C LEU A 92 5.92 14.39 -7.64
N SER A 93 5.55 15.28 -8.55
CA SER A 93 6.46 16.30 -9.08
C SER A 93 6.47 17.55 -8.19
N ASP A 94 7.67 18.00 -7.84
CA ASP A 94 7.92 19.32 -7.29
C ASP A 94 9.41 19.65 -7.39
N THR A 95 9.74 20.93 -7.57
CA THR A 95 11.09 21.44 -7.43
C THR A 95 11.45 21.75 -5.97
N ASP A 96 10.45 21.99 -5.11
CA ASP A 96 10.60 22.10 -3.66
C ASP A 96 10.42 20.72 -2.99
N ASN A 97 11.54 20.14 -2.57
CA ASN A 97 11.55 18.82 -1.93
C ASN A 97 10.83 18.78 -0.57
N ASN A 98 10.73 19.90 0.16
CA ASN A 98 10.03 19.93 1.45
C ASN A 98 8.52 19.95 1.25
N ARG A 99 8.03 20.77 0.30
CA ARG A 99 6.61 20.74 -0.09
C ARG A 99 6.23 19.37 -0.66
N LYS A 100 7.10 18.80 -1.50
CA LYS A 100 6.95 17.43 -1.99
C LYS A 100 6.87 16.41 -0.87
N ALA A 101 7.72 16.49 0.15
CA ALA A 101 7.69 15.58 1.28
C ALA A 101 6.34 15.64 2.02
N ALA A 102 5.86 16.85 2.33
CA ALA A 102 4.59 17.03 3.03
C ALA A 102 3.39 16.50 2.23
N ASN A 103 3.39 16.69 0.90
CA ASN A 103 2.31 16.19 0.05
C ASN A 103 2.44 14.69 -0.25
N LEU A 104 3.67 14.15 -0.33
CA LEU A 104 3.92 12.71 -0.47
C LEU A 104 3.34 11.96 0.72
N GLU A 105 3.56 12.46 1.94
CA GLU A 105 2.97 11.89 3.15
C GLU A 105 1.44 11.83 3.09
N LYS A 106 0.80 12.95 2.74
CA LYS A 106 -0.67 13.01 2.64
C LYS A 106 -1.22 12.04 1.59
N VAL A 107 -0.68 12.10 0.37
CA VAL A 107 -1.17 11.29 -0.75
C VAL A 107 -0.92 9.81 -0.49
N MET A 108 0.29 9.42 -0.11
CA MET A 108 0.57 8.00 0.12
C MET A 108 -0.20 7.45 1.32
N THR A 109 -0.43 8.25 2.37
CA THR A 109 -1.26 7.83 3.51
C THR A 109 -2.71 7.61 3.11
N LEU A 110 -3.29 8.49 2.26
CA LEU A 110 -4.62 8.28 1.71
C LEU A 110 -4.69 6.96 0.92
N LEU A 111 -3.73 6.75 0.02
CA LEU A 111 -3.69 5.57 -0.84
C LEU A 111 -3.51 4.28 -0.02
N PHE A 112 -2.59 4.30 0.95
CA PHE A 112 -2.30 3.17 1.83
C PHE A 112 -3.48 2.80 2.76
N SER A 113 -4.24 3.81 3.21
CA SER A 113 -5.37 3.60 4.12
C SER A 113 -6.67 3.18 3.41
N HIS A 114 -6.75 3.30 2.09
CA HIS A 114 -7.98 3.02 1.35
C HIS A 114 -8.19 1.50 1.14
N PRO A 115 -9.31 0.90 1.57
CA PRO A 115 -9.48 -0.56 1.61
C PRO A 115 -9.49 -1.25 0.24
N ALA A 116 -9.81 -0.52 -0.84
CA ALA A 116 -9.76 -1.05 -2.20
C ALA A 116 -8.35 -1.04 -2.82
N VAL A 117 -7.39 -0.31 -2.24
CA VAL A 117 -6.02 -0.23 -2.75
C VAL A 117 -5.21 -1.42 -2.24
N GLU A 118 -4.65 -2.21 -3.16
CA GLU A 118 -3.85 -3.40 -2.84
C GLU A 118 -2.35 -3.21 -3.08
N GLY A 119 -1.97 -2.20 -3.84
CA GLY A 119 -0.56 -1.97 -4.15
C GLY A 119 -0.27 -0.53 -4.59
N ILE A 120 0.93 -0.08 -4.29
CA ILE A 120 1.51 1.19 -4.76
C ILE A 120 2.89 0.89 -5.31
N LEU A 121 3.13 1.23 -6.57
CA LEU A 121 4.39 1.07 -7.29
C LEU A 121 4.93 2.44 -7.66
N LEU A 122 6.22 2.68 -7.43
CA LEU A 122 6.87 3.93 -7.83
C LEU A 122 7.24 3.86 -9.33
N TRP A 123 7.01 4.94 -10.08
CA TRP A 123 7.53 5.07 -11.45
C TRP A 123 8.98 5.56 -11.48
N GLY A 124 9.84 4.76 -10.85
CA GLY A 124 11.22 5.14 -10.53
C GLY A 124 11.32 6.04 -9.30
N PHE A 125 12.53 6.13 -8.75
CA PHE A 125 12.81 6.90 -7.53
C PHE A 125 14.09 7.74 -7.61
N TRP A 126 14.93 7.49 -8.62
CA TRP A 126 16.29 8.01 -8.69
C TRP A 126 16.49 8.98 -9.85
N ASP A 127 17.05 10.16 -9.58
CA ASP A 127 17.21 11.27 -10.53
C ASP A 127 18.01 10.93 -11.80
N GLN A 128 18.87 9.90 -11.78
CA GLN A 128 19.68 9.49 -12.93
C GLN A 128 18.92 8.62 -13.93
N LYS A 129 17.76 8.05 -13.54
CA LYS A 129 17.01 7.08 -14.37
C LYS A 129 15.51 7.34 -14.45
N ILE A 130 14.97 8.17 -13.57
CA ILE A 130 13.57 8.58 -13.63
C ILE A 130 13.34 9.51 -14.83
N TRP A 131 12.18 9.37 -15.45
CA TRP A 131 11.80 10.14 -16.65
C TRP A 131 11.73 11.66 -16.43
N HIS A 132 11.39 12.11 -15.22
CA HIS A 132 11.41 13.53 -14.81
C HIS A 132 12.11 13.71 -13.46
N LYS A 133 13.15 14.54 -13.42
CA LYS A 133 13.98 14.74 -12.21
C LYS A 133 13.20 15.29 -11.02
N ASP A 134 12.18 16.11 -11.25
CA ASP A 134 11.31 16.64 -10.19
C ASP A 134 10.48 15.55 -9.50
N ASN A 135 10.40 14.36 -10.09
CA ASN A 135 9.77 13.17 -9.48
C ASN A 135 10.74 12.40 -8.56
N ALA A 136 12.05 12.65 -8.63
CA ALA A 136 13.03 11.87 -7.86
C ALA A 136 12.84 12.00 -6.35
N LEU A 137 13.04 10.88 -5.66
CA LEU A 137 13.15 10.77 -4.20
C LEU A 137 14.61 10.68 -3.76
N PHE A 138 15.49 10.21 -4.65
CA PHE A 138 16.91 10.03 -4.42
C PHE A 138 17.72 10.71 -5.52
N THR A 139 18.86 11.29 -5.15
CA THR A 139 19.69 12.10 -6.05
C THR A 139 21.15 11.67 -6.05
N GLY A 140 21.83 11.96 -7.17
CA GLY A 140 23.26 11.76 -7.34
C GLY A 140 23.69 10.29 -7.41
N THR A 141 24.99 10.06 -7.63
CA THR A 141 25.57 8.72 -7.80
C THR A 141 25.54 7.88 -6.51
N ASN A 142 25.46 8.53 -5.36
CA ASN A 142 25.43 7.88 -4.06
C ASN A 142 24.00 7.51 -3.62
N ILE A 143 22.98 7.78 -4.44
CA ILE A 143 21.56 7.48 -4.15
C ILE A 143 21.16 8.08 -2.79
N THR A 144 21.39 9.38 -2.64
CA THR A 144 21.07 10.09 -1.39
C THR A 144 19.62 10.53 -1.40
N ALA A 145 18.87 10.23 -0.34
CA ALA A 145 17.49 10.69 -0.23
C ALA A 145 17.41 12.23 -0.17
N ASN A 146 16.52 12.84 -0.95
CA ASN A 146 16.07 14.20 -0.69
C ASN A 146 15.01 14.21 0.43
N ALA A 147 14.46 15.38 0.78
CA ALA A 147 13.47 15.47 1.84
C ALA A 147 12.24 14.57 1.60
N ALA A 148 11.76 14.44 0.36
CA ALA A 148 10.66 13.55 0.01
C ALA A 148 11.05 12.07 0.08
N GLY A 149 12.28 11.71 -0.32
CA GLY A 149 12.82 10.37 -0.15
C GLY A 149 12.99 9.98 1.31
N GLN A 150 13.44 10.90 2.16
CA GLN A 150 13.53 10.66 3.60
C GLN A 150 12.14 10.45 4.20
N LYS A 151 11.15 11.27 3.81
CA LYS A 151 9.76 11.08 4.24
C LYS A 151 9.20 9.74 3.78
N TYR A 152 9.45 9.33 2.53
CA TYR A 152 9.11 7.98 2.05
C TYR A 152 9.70 6.92 2.99
N LEU A 153 11.01 6.94 3.25
CA LEU A 153 11.66 5.97 4.14
C LEU A 153 11.06 5.98 5.55
N ASP A 154 10.73 7.15 6.10
CA ASP A 154 10.10 7.28 7.41
C ASP A 154 8.69 6.69 7.45
N LEU A 155 7.92 6.79 6.36
CA LEU A 155 6.61 6.15 6.28
C LEU A 155 6.75 4.62 6.36
N PHE A 156 7.60 4.01 5.54
CA PHE A 156 7.72 2.55 5.49
C PHE A 156 8.46 1.94 6.68
N HIS A 157 9.55 2.56 7.13
CA HIS A 157 10.41 1.95 8.16
C HIS A 157 10.03 2.36 9.59
N LYS A 158 9.20 3.39 9.76
CA LYS A 158 8.80 3.89 11.08
C LYS A 158 7.29 3.98 11.24
N THR A 159 6.60 4.69 10.34
CA THR A 159 5.18 5.05 10.54
C THR A 159 4.24 3.88 10.30
N TRP A 160 4.44 3.13 9.21
CA TRP A 160 3.64 1.97 8.82
C TRP A 160 4.28 0.66 9.24
N LYS A 161 4.91 0.70 10.41
CA LYS A 161 5.49 -0.48 11.05
C LYS A 161 5.00 -0.57 12.47
N THR A 162 4.61 -1.77 12.89
CA THR A 162 4.20 -2.01 14.28
C THR A 162 5.40 -2.47 15.07
N TYR A 163 5.70 -1.79 16.16
CA TYR A 163 6.57 -2.31 17.22
C TYR A 163 5.76 -2.29 18.50
N PHE A 164 5.52 -3.48 19.06
CA PHE A 164 4.76 -3.64 20.29
C PHE A 164 5.67 -4.22 21.36
N THR A 165 5.60 -3.70 22.58
CA THR A 165 6.26 -4.28 23.75
C THR A 165 5.38 -4.07 24.97
N HIS A 166 5.14 -5.13 25.74
CA HIS A 166 4.26 -5.08 26.90
C HIS A 166 4.70 -6.06 27.97
N ASN A 167 4.34 -5.77 29.22
CA ASN A 167 4.61 -6.67 30.32
C ASN A 167 3.43 -7.60 30.57
N ILE A 168 3.67 -8.90 30.66
CA ILE A 168 2.60 -9.88 30.86
C ILE A 168 2.53 -10.35 32.32
N GLN A 169 1.34 -10.75 32.74
CA GLN A 169 1.10 -11.49 33.98
C GLN A 169 0.17 -12.68 33.66
N PRO A 170 0.20 -13.75 34.46
CA PRO A 170 -0.66 -14.91 34.26
C PRO A 170 -2.14 -14.51 34.18
N GLY A 171 -2.86 -15.02 33.17
CA GLY A 171 -4.30 -14.77 32.98
C GLY A 171 -4.65 -13.48 32.22
N ASN A 172 -3.67 -12.67 31.80
CA ASN A 172 -3.93 -11.44 31.07
C ASN A 172 -4.19 -11.69 29.58
N THR A 173 -5.21 -11.01 29.04
CA THR A 173 -5.40 -10.84 27.59
C THR A 173 -4.89 -9.46 27.19
N ILE A 174 -4.15 -9.39 26.09
CA ILE A 174 -3.65 -8.14 25.52
C ILE A 174 -4.36 -7.90 24.19
N GLN A 175 -4.93 -6.71 24.04
CA GLN A 175 -5.47 -6.24 22.77
C GLN A 175 -4.59 -5.10 22.24
N THR A 176 -4.24 -5.18 20.96
CA THR A 176 -3.45 -4.14 20.29
C THR A 176 -3.80 -4.09 18.81
N HIS A 177 -3.50 -2.96 18.17
CA HIS A 177 -3.65 -2.79 16.74
C HIS A 177 -2.27 -2.81 16.07
N ALA A 178 -2.22 -3.40 14.88
CA ALA A 178 -1.00 -3.55 14.11
C ALA A 178 -1.31 -3.43 12.61
N PHE A 179 -0.35 -2.97 11.83
CA PHE A 179 -0.43 -2.98 10.37
C PHE A 179 -0.44 -4.43 9.84
N LYS A 180 -0.97 -4.61 8.62
CA LYS A 180 -0.87 -5.89 7.91
C LYS A 180 0.60 -6.23 7.65
N GLY A 181 0.95 -7.50 7.72
CA GLY A 181 2.31 -7.96 7.44
C GLY A 181 2.73 -9.14 8.29
N ASP A 182 3.99 -9.51 8.12
CA ASP A 182 4.65 -10.59 8.85
C ASP A 182 5.39 -10.04 10.06
N TYR A 183 5.29 -10.77 11.17
CA TYR A 183 5.81 -10.37 12.46
C TYR A 183 6.61 -11.49 13.10
N LEU A 184 7.60 -11.09 13.90
CA LEU A 184 8.34 -11.97 14.79
C LEU A 184 7.97 -11.66 16.24
N LEU A 185 7.21 -12.56 16.85
CA LEU A 185 6.90 -12.53 18.27
C LEU A 185 8.09 -13.03 19.08
N ASN A 186 8.45 -12.29 20.12
CA ASN A 186 9.46 -12.67 21.11
C ASN A 186 8.88 -12.54 22.52
N ILE A 187 9.07 -13.57 23.34
CA ILE A 187 8.72 -13.56 24.77
C ILE A 187 9.98 -13.70 25.59
N LYS A 188 10.14 -12.82 26.57
CA LYS A 188 11.32 -12.77 27.43
C LYS A 188 10.96 -12.92 28.91
N LYS A 189 11.81 -13.64 29.63
CA LYS A 189 11.83 -13.73 31.10
C LYS A 189 13.15 -13.17 31.60
N ASN A 190 13.10 -12.14 32.45
CA ASN A 190 14.29 -11.47 33.00
C ASN A 190 15.30 -11.06 31.90
N GLY A 191 14.80 -10.58 30.76
CA GLY A 191 15.61 -10.19 29.60
C GLY A 191 16.06 -11.33 28.69
N HIS A 192 15.92 -12.60 29.09
CA HIS A 192 16.27 -13.76 28.28
C HIS A 192 15.09 -14.22 27.41
N LEU A 193 15.34 -14.47 26.13
CA LEU A 193 14.34 -15.03 25.21
C LEU A 193 13.96 -16.45 25.64
N ILE A 194 12.67 -16.69 25.85
CA ILE A 194 12.13 -18.00 26.23
C ILE A 194 11.21 -18.61 25.17
N HIS A 195 10.69 -17.79 24.26
CA HIS A 195 9.84 -18.25 23.16
C HIS A 195 9.89 -17.24 22.01
N GLN A 196 9.78 -17.77 20.79
CA GLN A 196 9.77 -17.00 19.55
C GLN A 196 8.86 -17.69 18.53
N GLU A 197 8.04 -16.90 17.83
CA GLU A 197 7.07 -17.41 16.85
C GLU A 197 6.87 -16.41 15.71
N HIS A 198 6.67 -16.91 14.49
CA HIS A 198 6.27 -16.09 13.35
C HIS A 198 4.76 -16.08 13.20
N PHE A 199 4.19 -14.91 12.91
CA PHE A 199 2.78 -14.80 12.55
C PHE A 199 2.56 -13.69 11.51
N SER A 200 1.53 -13.86 10.69
CA SER A 200 1.09 -12.83 9.75
C SER A 200 -0.25 -12.25 10.16
N LEU A 201 -0.44 -10.95 9.94
CA LEU A 201 -1.70 -10.23 10.09
C LEU A 201 -2.22 -9.78 8.73
N ASP A 202 -3.50 -10.06 8.48
CA ASP A 202 -4.23 -9.57 7.32
C ASP A 202 -5.34 -8.59 7.78
N SER A 203 -6.40 -8.41 6.98
CA SER A 203 -7.53 -7.54 7.33
C SER A 203 -8.49 -8.15 8.36
N THR A 204 -8.29 -9.39 8.79
CA THR A 204 -9.12 -10.07 9.78
C THR A 204 -8.50 -9.96 11.17
N ALA A 205 -9.35 -9.93 12.19
CA ALA A 205 -8.87 -10.03 13.56
C ALA A 205 -8.24 -11.42 13.78
N LYS A 206 -7.07 -11.44 14.40
CA LYS A 206 -6.33 -12.68 14.67
C LYS A 206 -6.03 -12.79 16.16
N ASP A 207 -6.55 -13.85 16.77
CA ASP A 207 -6.15 -14.23 18.12
C ASP A 207 -4.86 -15.05 18.04
N ILE A 208 -3.85 -14.63 18.81
CA ILE A 208 -2.58 -15.35 18.96
C ILE A 208 -2.55 -15.88 20.38
N ILE A 209 -2.78 -17.19 20.53
CA ILE A 209 -2.82 -17.85 21.83
C ILE A 209 -1.44 -18.43 22.11
N ILE A 210 -0.76 -17.89 23.13
CA ILE A 210 0.58 -18.33 23.51
C ILE A 210 0.50 -19.12 24.80
N ASN A 211 0.73 -20.43 24.70
CA ASN A 211 0.74 -21.33 25.85
C ASN A 211 2.16 -21.47 26.39
N LEU A 212 2.44 -20.86 27.54
CA LEU A 212 3.71 -21.01 28.23
C LEU A 212 3.61 -22.16 29.24
N THR A 213 4.22 -23.30 28.94
CA THR A 213 4.20 -24.47 29.84
C THR A 213 5.30 -24.38 30.89
N ASN A 214 4.91 -24.64 32.15
CA ASN A 214 5.64 -24.64 33.44
C ASN A 214 5.25 -23.48 34.37
N ASP A 215 5.52 -23.66 35.66
CA ASP A 215 5.16 -22.84 36.84
C ASP A 215 5.69 -21.39 36.76
N HIS A 216 5.31 -20.66 35.72
CA HIS A 216 5.88 -19.36 35.37
C HIS A 216 5.19 -18.25 36.13
N GLN A 217 5.41 -18.22 37.44
CA GLN A 217 5.55 -16.95 38.12
C GLN A 217 6.71 -16.21 37.41
N ASP A 218 6.50 -14.97 37.00
CA ASP A 218 7.52 -14.04 36.47
C ASP A 218 7.82 -14.03 34.95
N VAL A 219 6.94 -14.50 34.06
CA VAL A 219 7.06 -14.04 32.66
C VAL A 219 6.68 -12.57 32.63
N SER A 220 7.59 -11.72 32.14
CA SER A 220 7.47 -10.29 32.34
C SER A 220 7.35 -9.49 31.04
N HIS A 221 7.62 -10.05 29.86
CA HIS A 221 7.70 -9.25 28.63
C HIS A 221 7.30 -10.02 27.35
N ILE A 222 6.47 -9.38 26.51
CA ILE A 222 6.13 -9.76 25.14
C ILE A 222 6.52 -8.63 24.19
N SER A 223 7.06 -8.94 23.01
CA SER A 223 7.36 -7.95 21.98
C SER A 223 7.22 -8.52 20.57
N PHE A 224 6.70 -7.74 19.62
CA PHE A 224 6.69 -8.10 18.20
C PHE A 224 6.88 -6.87 17.30
N GLY A 225 7.47 -7.06 16.13
CA GLY A 225 7.69 -6.03 15.11
C GLY A 225 8.55 -6.53 13.95
#